data_AF-A0A9E0GBE3-F1
#
_entry.id   AF-A0A9E0GBE3-F1
#
_cell.length_a   1.000
_cell.length_b   1.000
_cell.length_c   1.000
_cell.angle_alpha   90.00
_cell.angle_beta   90.00
_cell.angle_gamma   90.00
#
_symmetry.space_group_name_H-M   'P 1'
#
loop_
_entity.id
_entity.type
_entity.pdbx_description
1 polymer ?
#
loop_
_entity_poly.entity_id
_entity_poly.type
_entity_poly.pdbx_seq_one_letter_code
_entity_poly.pdbx_strand_id
1 'polypeptide(L)'
;MEPIAETPPTTVLATESLQSATPLPAPPPAPVPADAPKSAAQAGQLTAGWSTVFWIGWMLIAASFAAIWYSSRLVGLSTWWLGPATEPQLILVNLLPFTVPLALCVAGFRAQRRLPWWGIGGAAFVAAIAFFDIDRVPGYAAIEFGLAAAGLLISVASFAGLFRNP
;
A
#
# COMPACT_ATOMS: atom_id res chain seq x y z
N MET A 1 -90.41 44.46 33.27
CA MET A 1 -89.40 43.63 33.94
C MET A 1 -88.62 42.96 32.84
N GLU A 2 -87.34 43.29 32.72
CA GLU A 2 -86.34 42.63 31.85
C GLU A 2 -86.38 41.09 31.98
N PRO A 3 -85.80 40.26 31.06
CA PRO A 3 -84.69 40.61 30.15
C PRO A 3 -84.62 39.92 28.74
N ILE A 4 -83.66 40.42 27.95
CA ILE A 4 -82.67 39.72 27.08
C ILE A 4 -83.05 39.20 25.68
N ALA A 5 -82.16 39.61 24.76
CA ALA A 5 -82.08 39.42 23.33
C ALA A 5 -81.22 38.19 22.91
N GLU A 6 -81.12 38.02 21.58
CA GLU A 6 -80.08 37.32 20.81
C GLU A 6 -80.21 35.82 20.49
N THR A 7 -80.59 35.57 19.24
CA THR A 7 -80.08 34.53 18.31
C THR A 7 -78.55 34.57 18.13
N PRO A 8 -77.90 33.58 17.47
CA PRO A 8 -77.92 32.12 17.57
C PRO A 8 -76.51 31.57 17.94
N PRO A 9 -76.30 30.26 18.17
CA PRO A 9 -74.97 29.73 18.45
C PRO A 9 -74.08 29.73 17.19
N THR A 10 -73.03 30.57 17.19
CA THR A 10 -71.91 30.45 16.27
C THR A 10 -71.16 29.16 16.59
N THR A 11 -71.37 28.14 15.76
CA THR A 11 -70.56 26.93 15.71
C THR A 11 -69.15 27.31 15.25
N VAL A 12 -68.26 27.65 16.19
CA VAL A 12 -66.82 27.67 15.95
C VAL A 12 -66.32 26.24 16.07
N LEU A 13 -66.50 25.47 14.99
CA LEU A 13 -65.85 24.19 14.82
C LEU A 13 -64.43 24.45 14.29
N ALA A 14 -63.47 23.70 14.84
CA ALA A 14 -62.14 23.45 14.29
C ALA A 14 -61.12 24.59 14.37
N THR A 15 -60.45 24.75 15.52
CA THR A 15 -58.99 25.02 15.50
C THR A 15 -58.17 24.65 16.75
N GLU A 16 -58.78 24.21 17.87
CA GLU A 16 -58.00 24.00 19.11
C GLU A 16 -57.47 22.56 19.35
N SER A 17 -57.49 21.66 18.36
CA SER A 17 -56.97 20.29 18.55
C SER A 17 -55.48 20.10 18.25
N LEU A 18 -54.72 21.18 17.99
CA LEU A 18 -53.29 21.07 17.61
C LEU A 18 -52.31 21.77 18.56
N GLN A 19 -52.75 22.26 19.73
CA GLN A 19 -51.91 23.08 20.61
C GLN A 19 -51.34 22.36 21.85
N SER A 20 -51.28 21.02 21.87
CA SER A 20 -50.77 20.28 23.04
C SER A 20 -50.00 19.02 22.69
N ALA A 21 -49.11 19.09 21.71
CA ALA A 21 -48.01 18.13 21.60
C ALA A 21 -46.71 18.85 21.96
N THR A 22 -46.32 18.77 23.23
CA THR A 22 -44.95 19.12 23.64
C THR A 22 -43.99 18.30 22.78
N PRO A 23 -43.03 18.90 22.05
CA PRO A 23 -42.05 18.13 21.31
C PRO A 23 -41.34 17.21 22.30
N LEU A 24 -41.38 15.90 22.06
CA LEU A 24 -40.57 14.95 22.82
C LEU A 24 -39.12 15.46 22.84
N PRO A 25 -38.44 15.46 23.99
CA PRO A 25 -37.03 15.86 24.05
C PRO A 25 -36.26 15.03 23.03
N ALA A 26 -35.49 15.71 22.17
CA ALA A 26 -34.68 15.04 21.16
C ALA A 26 -33.83 13.96 21.86
N PRO A 27 -33.75 12.73 21.31
CA PRO A 27 -32.88 11.71 21.89
C PRO A 27 -31.47 12.29 22.02
N PRO A 28 -30.75 12.00 23.12
CA PRO A 28 -29.39 12.48 23.27
C PRO A 28 -28.59 12.12 22.02
N PRO A 29 -27.75 13.03 21.50
CA PRO A 29 -26.94 12.73 20.33
C PRO A 29 -26.23 11.41 20.59
N ALA A 30 -26.40 10.45 19.66
CA ALA A 30 -25.70 9.18 19.76
C ALA A 30 -24.22 9.49 20.01
N PRO A 31 -23.53 8.76 20.91
CA PRO A 31 -22.10 8.95 21.11
C PRO A 31 -21.45 8.87 19.73
N VAL A 32 -20.90 9.99 19.27
CA VAL A 32 -20.01 9.98 18.10
C VAL A 32 -18.99 8.90 18.45
N PRO A 33 -18.84 7.82 17.66
CA PRO A 33 -17.85 6.81 17.94
C PRO A 33 -16.54 7.54 18.12
N ALA A 34 -16.01 7.53 19.35
CA ALA A 34 -14.73 8.14 19.65
C ALA A 34 -13.76 7.61 18.59
N ASP A 35 -13.10 8.54 17.89
CA ASP A 35 -12.17 8.30 16.79
C ASP A 35 -11.65 6.87 16.82
N ALA A 36 -12.11 6.04 15.87
CA ALA A 36 -11.60 4.69 15.71
C ALA A 36 -10.08 4.77 15.87
N PRO A 37 -9.46 4.04 16.81
CA PRO A 37 -8.08 4.29 17.16
C PRO A 37 -7.26 4.21 15.88
N LYS A 38 -6.65 5.34 15.48
CA LYS A 38 -5.63 5.37 14.42
C LYS A 38 -4.72 4.20 14.73
N SER A 39 -4.80 3.13 13.93
CA SER A 39 -4.15 1.85 14.17
C SER A 39 -2.78 2.11 14.78
N ALA A 40 -2.65 1.93 16.10
CA ALA A 40 -1.45 2.31 16.81
C ALA A 40 -0.30 1.55 16.15
N ALA A 41 0.66 2.30 15.61
CA ALA A 41 1.72 1.73 14.81
C ALA A 41 2.38 0.59 15.60
N GLN A 42 2.34 -0.63 15.05
CA GLN A 42 2.78 -1.80 15.77
C GLN A 42 4.30 -1.88 15.74
N ALA A 43 4.92 -2.29 16.84
CA ALA A 43 6.37 -2.46 16.87
C ALA A 43 6.85 -3.42 15.79
N GLY A 44 7.91 -3.04 15.07
CA GLY A 44 8.41 -3.76 13.91
C GLY A 44 7.77 -3.34 12.58
N GLN A 45 6.73 -2.49 12.56
CA GLN A 45 6.34 -1.81 11.32
C GLN A 45 7.33 -0.67 11.03
N LEU A 46 7.53 -0.37 9.75
CA LEU A 46 8.30 0.81 9.34
C LEU A 46 7.47 2.07 9.56
N THR A 47 8.12 3.17 9.93
CA THR A 47 7.51 4.50 9.85
C THR A 47 7.15 4.83 8.40
N ALA A 48 6.16 5.70 8.19
CA ALA A 48 5.70 6.06 6.84
C ALA A 48 6.83 6.55 5.92
N GLY A 49 7.78 7.33 6.47
CA GLY A 49 8.96 7.79 5.73
C GLY A 49 9.85 6.62 5.29
N TRP A 50 10.18 5.70 6.19
CA TRP A 50 11.00 4.54 5.87
C TRP A 50 10.28 3.52 4.98
N SER A 51 8.97 3.35 5.14
CA SER A 51 8.15 2.57 4.22
C SER A 51 8.24 3.12 2.80
N THR A 52 8.23 4.46 2.66
CA THR A 52 8.40 5.14 1.38
C THR A 52 9.76 4.89 0.75
N VAL A 53 10.84 5.06 1.52
CA VAL A 53 12.20 4.75 1.07
C VAL A 53 12.30 3.29 0.63
N PHE A 54 11.71 2.37 1.39
CA PHE A 54 11.75 0.94 1.09
C PHE A 54 11.04 0.62 -0.24
N TRP A 55 9.76 0.99 -0.40
CA TRP A 55 9.03 0.60 -1.61
C TRP A 55 9.57 1.30 -2.85
N ILE A 56 10.02 2.56 -2.76
CA ILE A 56 10.68 3.27 -3.86
C ILE A 56 11.99 2.59 -4.23
N GLY A 57 12.81 2.22 -3.25
CA GLY A 57 14.08 1.53 -3.49
C GLY A 57 13.89 0.22 -4.26
N TRP A 58 12.93 -0.61 -3.83
CA TRP A 58 12.58 -1.85 -4.53
C TRP A 58 11.95 -1.60 -5.91
N MET A 59 11.22 -0.50 -6.08
CA MET A 59 10.66 -0.12 -7.37
C MET A 59 11.76 0.27 -8.36
N LEU A 60 12.78 0.99 -7.89
CA LEU A 60 13.95 1.33 -8.71
C LEU A 60 14.73 0.08 -9.11
N ILE A 61 14.88 -0.91 -8.23
CA ILE A 61 15.48 -2.21 -8.58
C ILE A 61 14.67 -2.91 -9.68
N ALA A 62 13.33 -2.94 -9.57
CA ALA A 62 12.48 -3.49 -10.62
C ALA A 62 12.64 -2.73 -11.96
N ALA A 63 12.71 -1.40 -11.91
CA ALA A 63 12.95 -0.57 -13.08
C ALA A 63 14.34 -0.82 -13.71
N SER A 64 15.37 -1.08 -12.89
CA SER A 64 16.69 -1.46 -13.37
C SER A 64 16.67 -2.79 -14.13
N PHE A 65 15.89 -3.78 -13.70
CA PHE A 65 15.69 -5.01 -14.48
C PHE A 65 15.00 -4.75 -15.83
N ALA A 66 14.06 -3.80 -15.90
CA ALA A 66 13.46 -3.38 -17.17
C ALA A 66 14.50 -2.72 -18.09
N ALA A 67 15.40 -1.92 -17.52
CA ALA A 67 16.51 -1.33 -18.27
C ALA A 67 17.49 -2.40 -18.77
N ILE A 68 17.81 -3.43 -17.97
CA ILE A 68 18.63 -4.57 -18.39
C ILE A 68 17.94 -5.33 -19.53
N TRP A 69 16.65 -5.62 -19.42
CA TRP A 69 15.88 -6.24 -20.50
C TRP A 69 16.01 -5.45 -21.80
N TYR A 70 15.69 -4.15 -21.76
CA TYR A 70 15.73 -3.28 -22.92
C TYR A 70 17.14 -3.21 -23.52
N SER A 71 18.16 -3.00 -22.68
CA SER A 71 19.56 -2.98 -23.09
C SER A 71 20.00 -4.30 -23.72
N SER A 72 19.62 -5.44 -23.13
CA SER A 72 19.93 -6.78 -23.65
C SER A 72 19.38 -6.97 -25.05
N ARG A 73 18.14 -6.52 -25.31
CA ARG A 73 17.53 -6.59 -26.64
C ARG A 73 18.21 -5.66 -27.66
N LEU A 74 18.71 -4.50 -27.24
CA LEU A 74 19.44 -3.59 -28.11
C LEU A 74 20.84 -4.09 -28.49
N VAL A 75 21.58 -4.64 -27.52
CA VAL A 75 22.95 -5.10 -27.72
C VAL A 75 23.00 -6.53 -28.29
N GLY A 76 21.88 -7.26 -28.23
CA GLY A 76 21.81 -8.66 -28.66
C GLY A 76 22.41 -9.64 -27.66
N LEU A 77 22.60 -9.21 -26.41
CA LEU A 77 23.05 -10.06 -25.32
C LEU A 77 21.84 -10.77 -24.70
N SER A 78 22.07 -11.99 -24.21
CA SER A 78 21.02 -12.85 -23.67
C SER A 78 21.36 -13.28 -22.26
N THR A 79 20.77 -12.60 -21.27
CA THR A 79 20.72 -13.13 -19.91
C THR A 79 20.02 -14.49 -19.89
N TRP A 80 20.32 -15.32 -18.91
CA TRP A 80 19.78 -16.68 -18.83
C TRP A 80 18.25 -16.69 -18.78
N TRP A 81 17.68 -15.68 -18.13
CA TRP A 81 16.24 -15.55 -17.92
C TRP A 81 15.51 -14.95 -19.12
N LEU A 82 16.22 -14.26 -20.03
CA LEU A 82 15.64 -13.59 -21.20
C LEU A 82 15.79 -14.40 -22.50
N GLY A 83 16.91 -15.12 -22.62
CA GLY A 83 17.29 -15.89 -23.81
C GLY A 83 17.62 -15.04 -25.05
N PRO A 84 18.22 -15.66 -26.09
CA PRO A 84 18.48 -15.01 -27.37
C PRO A 84 17.21 -14.44 -28.02
N ALA A 85 17.35 -13.42 -28.87
CA ALA A 85 16.19 -12.84 -29.57
C ALA A 85 15.56 -13.82 -30.58
N THR A 86 16.35 -14.74 -31.13
CA THR A 86 15.90 -15.78 -32.07
C THR A 86 15.21 -16.94 -31.37
N GLU A 87 15.47 -17.14 -30.08
CA GLU A 87 14.90 -18.21 -29.27
C GLU A 87 14.64 -17.66 -27.85
N PRO A 88 13.57 -16.84 -27.70
CA PRO A 88 13.28 -16.19 -26.43
C PRO A 88 12.84 -17.21 -25.38
N GLN A 89 13.22 -16.97 -24.12
CA GLN A 89 12.71 -17.73 -23.01
C GLN A 89 11.20 -17.50 -22.83
N LEU A 90 10.55 -18.45 -22.14
CA LEU A 90 9.15 -18.35 -21.77
C LEU A 90 8.89 -17.05 -20.99
N ILE A 91 7.74 -16.41 -21.23
CA ILE A 91 7.42 -15.12 -20.58
C ILE A 91 7.44 -15.20 -19.06
N LEU A 92 7.10 -16.35 -18.48
CA LEU A 92 7.17 -16.58 -17.02
C LEU A 92 8.61 -16.53 -16.50
N VAL A 93 9.56 -17.07 -17.26
CA VAL A 93 10.99 -16.99 -16.93
C VAL A 93 11.49 -15.57 -17.12
N ASN A 94 11.05 -14.89 -18.19
CA ASN A 94 11.42 -13.49 -18.43
C ASN A 94 10.99 -12.55 -17.29
N LEU A 95 9.84 -12.84 -16.67
CA LEU A 95 9.29 -12.02 -15.58
C LEU A 95 9.85 -12.39 -14.20
N LEU A 96 10.59 -13.49 -14.09
CA LEU A 96 11.12 -14.00 -12.82
C LEU A 96 11.88 -12.93 -12.01
N PRO A 97 12.80 -12.12 -12.59
CA PRO A 97 13.56 -11.13 -11.82
C PRO A 97 12.69 -10.00 -11.24
N PHE A 98 11.50 -9.77 -11.78
CA PHE A 98 10.59 -8.71 -11.35
C PHE A 98 9.70 -9.15 -10.18
N THR A 99 9.50 -10.45 -9.99
CA THR A 99 8.52 -11.00 -9.04
C THR A 99 8.75 -10.50 -7.62
N VAL A 100 9.96 -10.71 -7.09
CA VAL A 100 10.33 -10.35 -5.72
C VAL A 100 10.42 -8.83 -5.53
N PRO A 101 11.10 -8.06 -6.40
CA PRO A 101 11.11 -6.60 -6.28
C PRO A 101 9.70 -5.98 -6.24
N LEU A 102 8.79 -6.41 -7.14
CA LEU A 102 7.42 -5.90 -7.15
C LEU A 102 6.63 -6.33 -5.92
N ALA A 103 6.78 -7.58 -5.47
CA ALA A 103 6.15 -8.05 -4.24
C ALA A 103 6.59 -7.22 -3.02
N LEU A 104 7.87 -6.85 -2.94
CA LEU A 104 8.42 -6.02 -1.87
C LEU A 104 7.95 -4.56 -1.94
N CYS A 105 7.74 -4.01 -3.14
CA CYS A 105 7.06 -2.73 -3.29
C CYS A 105 5.66 -2.77 -2.67
N VAL A 106 4.85 -3.77 -3.04
CA VAL A 106 3.48 -3.94 -2.52
C VAL A 106 3.50 -4.15 -1.01
N ALA A 107 4.43 -4.95 -0.49
CA ALA A 107 4.58 -5.17 0.94
C ALA A 107 4.96 -3.86 1.68
N GLY A 108 5.79 -3.01 1.07
CA GLY A 108 6.15 -1.70 1.58
C GLY A 108 5.02 -0.68 1.60
N PHE A 109 4.06 -0.77 0.69
CA PHE A 109 2.81 0.02 0.81
C PHE A 109 1.96 -0.39 2.01
N ARG A 110 2.04 -1.66 2.44
CA ARG A 110 1.22 -2.22 3.53
C ARG A 110 1.90 -2.18 4.90
N ALA A 111 3.07 -1.53 5.02
CA ALA A 111 3.84 -1.33 6.26
C ALA A 111 3.93 -2.60 7.15
N GLN A 112 4.31 -3.74 6.56
CA GLN A 112 4.32 -5.03 7.26
C GLN A 112 5.41 -5.09 8.35
N ARG A 113 5.17 -5.88 9.41
CA ARG A 113 6.04 -5.97 10.60
C ARG A 113 7.41 -6.64 10.36
N ARG A 114 7.56 -7.38 9.27
CA ARG A 114 8.78 -8.15 8.95
C ARG A 114 9.43 -7.71 7.65
N LEU A 115 9.13 -6.49 7.21
CA LEU A 115 9.56 -5.98 5.91
C LEU A 115 11.08 -5.99 5.70
N PRO A 116 11.91 -5.57 6.67
CA PRO A 116 13.37 -5.62 6.50
C PRO A 116 13.90 -7.04 6.27
N TRP A 117 13.33 -8.04 6.95
CA TRP A 117 13.70 -9.44 6.77
C TRP A 117 13.32 -9.97 5.38
N TRP A 118 12.13 -9.62 4.89
CA TRP A 118 11.72 -9.97 3.53
C TRP A 118 12.60 -9.29 2.48
N GLY A 119 13.02 -8.05 2.73
CA GLY A 119 13.98 -7.35 1.88
C GLY A 119 15.34 -8.05 1.81
N ILE A 120 15.88 -8.54 2.92
CA ILE A 120 17.12 -9.35 2.91
C ILE A 120 16.93 -10.61 2.06
N GLY A 121 15.81 -11.32 2.24
CA GLY A 121 15.47 -12.48 1.41
C GLY A 121 15.37 -12.12 -0.07
N GLY A 122 14.81 -10.95 -0.38
CA GLY A 122 14.72 -10.47 -1.75
C GLY A 122 16.06 -10.10 -2.36
N ALA A 123 16.98 -9.55 -1.57
CA ALA A 123 18.34 -9.26 -2.03
C ALA A 123 19.10 -10.55 -2.37
N ALA A 124 18.94 -11.59 -1.55
CA ALA A 124 19.49 -12.91 -1.82
C ALA A 124 18.91 -13.52 -3.10
N PHE A 125 17.59 -13.34 -3.34
CA PHE A 125 16.97 -13.77 -4.59
C PHE A 125 17.57 -13.05 -5.81
N VAL A 126 17.68 -11.71 -5.78
CA VAL A 126 18.29 -10.93 -6.86
C VAL A 126 19.75 -11.36 -7.10
N ALA A 127 20.52 -11.60 -6.04
CA ALA A 127 21.88 -12.13 -6.15
C ALA A 127 21.92 -13.53 -6.79
N ALA A 128 20.94 -14.39 -6.51
CA ALA A 128 20.85 -15.70 -7.14
C ALA A 128 20.56 -15.59 -8.64
N ILE A 129 19.71 -14.65 -9.08
CA ILE A 129 19.52 -14.36 -10.52
C ILE A 129 20.86 -13.97 -11.16
N ALA A 130 21.59 -13.05 -10.53
CA ALA A 130 22.89 -12.55 -11.00
C ALA A 130 23.96 -13.64 -11.11
N PHE A 131 23.97 -14.58 -10.16
CA PHE A 131 24.92 -15.69 -10.14
C PHE A 131 24.86 -16.53 -11.41
N PHE A 132 23.66 -16.81 -11.93
CA PHE A 132 23.49 -17.60 -13.16
C PHE A 132 23.85 -16.84 -14.44
N ASP A 133 24.03 -15.51 -14.38
CA ASP A 133 24.46 -14.70 -15.53
C ASP A 133 25.98 -14.50 -15.62
N ILE A 134 26.75 -14.91 -14.60
CA ILE A 134 28.22 -14.74 -14.57
C ILE A 134 28.89 -15.34 -15.81
N ASP A 135 28.50 -16.57 -16.17
CA ASP A 135 29.14 -17.31 -17.27
C ASP A 135 28.65 -16.87 -18.66
N ARG A 136 27.50 -16.17 -18.73
CA ARG A 136 26.87 -15.76 -19.99
C ARG A 136 27.18 -14.32 -20.34
N VAL A 137 26.92 -13.40 -19.41
CA VAL A 137 27.04 -11.96 -19.61
C VAL A 137 27.56 -11.29 -18.34
N PRO A 138 28.88 -11.35 -18.08
CA PRO A 138 29.46 -10.92 -16.80
C PRO A 138 29.22 -9.42 -16.50
N GLY A 139 29.08 -8.60 -17.53
CA GLY A 139 28.73 -7.18 -17.38
C GLY A 139 27.35 -6.96 -16.74
N TYR A 140 26.33 -7.73 -17.17
CA TYR A 140 25.01 -7.66 -16.53
C TYR A 140 25.02 -8.32 -15.16
N ALA A 141 25.71 -9.44 -14.98
CA ALA A 141 25.85 -10.07 -13.66
C ALA A 141 26.41 -9.08 -12.62
N ALA A 142 27.44 -8.29 -12.98
CA ALA A 142 27.98 -7.26 -12.09
C ALA A 142 26.95 -6.18 -11.72
N ILE A 143 26.13 -5.73 -12.69
CA ILE A 143 25.04 -4.78 -12.44
C ILE A 143 23.99 -5.40 -11.52
N GLU A 144 23.57 -6.64 -11.79
CA GLU A 144 22.56 -7.35 -11.00
C GLU A 144 23.04 -7.62 -9.56
N PHE A 145 24.31 -7.96 -9.35
CA PHE A 145 24.90 -8.01 -8.00
C PHE A 145 24.93 -6.64 -7.33
N GLY A 146 25.19 -5.57 -8.08
CA GLY A 146 25.05 -4.20 -7.59
C GLY A 146 23.64 -3.88 -7.11
N LEU A 147 22.62 -4.31 -7.87
CA LEU A 147 21.21 -4.19 -7.48
C LEU A 147 20.89 -5.02 -6.23
N ALA A 148 21.42 -6.23 -6.13
CA ALA A 148 21.28 -7.07 -4.94
C ALA A 148 21.89 -6.39 -3.70
N ALA A 149 23.09 -5.84 -3.83
CA ALA A 149 23.76 -5.10 -2.76
C ALA A 149 22.95 -3.86 -2.35
N ALA A 150 22.42 -3.10 -3.32
CA ALA A 150 21.55 -1.96 -3.04
C ALA A 150 20.27 -2.39 -2.29
N GLY A 151 19.60 -3.45 -2.73
CA GLY A 151 18.44 -4.02 -2.05
C GLY A 151 18.74 -4.49 -0.63
N LEU A 152 19.91 -5.09 -0.42
CA LEU A 152 20.39 -5.49 0.90
C LEU A 152 20.60 -4.27 1.79
N LEU A 153 21.28 -3.23 1.30
CA LEU A 153 21.52 -1.99 2.04
C LEU A 153 20.21 -1.27 2.41
N ILE A 154 19.26 -1.17 1.48
CA ILE A 154 17.92 -0.62 1.76
C ILE A 154 17.25 -1.40 2.89
N SER A 155 17.34 -2.74 2.85
CA SER A 155 16.71 -3.62 3.83
C SER A 155 17.36 -3.52 5.20
N VAL A 156 18.69 -3.46 5.26
CA VAL A 156 19.45 -3.25 6.50
C VAL A 156 19.19 -1.86 7.08
N ALA A 157 19.22 -0.80 6.25
CA ALA A 157 18.95 0.56 6.68
C ALA A 157 17.54 0.71 7.26
N SER A 158 16.56 -0.04 6.72
CA SER A 158 15.17 -0.01 7.18
C SER A 158 14.97 -0.43 8.64
N PHE A 159 15.91 -1.18 9.23
CA PHE A 159 15.86 -1.46 10.68
C PHE A 159 15.94 -0.17 11.53
N ALA A 160 16.62 0.87 11.05
CA ALA A 160 16.67 2.16 11.73
C ALA A 160 15.29 2.85 11.80
N GLY A 161 14.39 2.48 10.88
CA GLY A 161 13.05 3.02 10.72
C GLY A 161 11.92 2.27 11.40
N LEU A 162 12.23 1.28 12.24
CA LEU A 162 11.22 0.47 12.92
C LEU A 162 10.61 1.19 14.13
N PHE A 163 9.29 1.10 14.28
CA PHE A 163 8.65 1.38 15.56
C PHE A 163 9.18 0.41 16.62
N ARG A 164 9.66 0.96 17.74
CA ARG A 164 10.26 0.22 18.85
C ARG A 164 9.19 -0.02 19.92
N ASN A 165 9.21 -1.18 20.57
CA ASN A 165 8.47 -1.31 21.82
C ASN A 165 9.14 -0.42 22.88
N PRO A 166 8.38 0.39 23.63
CA PRO A 166 8.91 1.10 24.79
C PRO A 166 9.35 0.13 25.89
#